data_AF-A0A942UBF5-F1
#
_entry.id   AF-A0A942UBF5-F1
#
_cell.length_a   1.000
_cell.length_b   1.000
_cell.length_c   1.000
_cell.angle_alpha   90.00
_cell.angle_beta   90.00
_cell.angle_gamma   90.00
#
_symmetry.space_group_name_H-M   'P 1'
#
loop_
_entity.id
_entity.type
_entity.pdbx_description
1 polymer ?
#
loop_
_entity_poly.entity_id
_entity_poly.type
_entity_poly.pdbx_seq_one_letter_code
_entity_poly.pdbx_strand_id
1 'polypeptide(L)' 'MSRMLTSILMIGSLGYFAYRFRYRIINTLLSSGWLRRIAVSSMMSLPGIKRRMMQSVFGGPSEW' A
#
# COMPACT_ATOMS: atom_id res chain seq x y z
N MET A 1 -25.30 -18.01 15.85
CA MET A 1 -25.20 -18.68 14.53
C MET A 1 -25.23 -17.68 13.36
N SER A 2 -26.22 -16.78 13.29
CA SER A 2 -26.35 -15.79 12.20
C SER A 2 -25.13 -14.89 11.96
N ARG A 3 -24.44 -14.44 13.02
CA ARG A 3 -23.26 -13.55 12.91
C ARG A 3 -22.04 -14.17 12.23
N MET A 4 -21.81 -15.48 12.40
CA MET A 4 -20.69 -16.16 11.74
C MET A 4 -20.97 -16.35 10.24
N LEU A 5 -22.22 -16.67 9.91
CA LEU A 5 -22.66 -16.90 8.53
C LEU A 5 -22.63 -15.61 7.71
N THR A 6 -23.06 -14.49 8.29
CA THR A 6 -22.92 -13.17 7.65
C THR A 6 -21.47 -12.74 7.52
N SER A 7 -20.59 -13.05 8.49
CA SER A 7 -19.17 -12.72 8.41
C SER A 7 -18.46 -13.48 7.27
N ILE A 8 -18.73 -14.79 7.14
CA ILE A 8 -18.21 -15.62 6.04
C ILE A 8 -18.72 -15.14 4.69
N LEU A 9 -20.01 -14.82 4.58
CA LEU A 9 -20.59 -14.27 3.35
C LEU A 9 -20.00 -12.91 3.01
N MET A 10 -19.73 -12.04 3.99
CA MET A 10 -19.06 -10.75 3.76
C MET A 10 -17.64 -10.94 3.24
N ILE A 11 -16.86 -11.84 3.85
CA ILE A 11 -15.48 -12.11 3.40
C ILE A 11 -15.47 -12.76 2.01
N GLY A 12 -16.37 -13.73 1.76
CA GLY A 12 -16.50 -14.39 0.46
C GLY A 12 -16.93 -13.45 -0.66
N SER A 13 -17.89 -12.56 -0.39
CA SER A 13 -18.34 -11.55 -1.36
C SER A 13 -17.28 -10.48 -1.63
N LEU A 14 -16.54 -10.04 -0.61
CA LEU A 14 -15.37 -9.16 -0.79
C LEU A 14 -14.30 -9.82 -1.67
N GLY A 15 -13.98 -11.09 -1.40
CA GLY A 15 -13.01 -11.85 -2.20
C GLY A 15 -13.47 -12.04 -3.65
N TYR A 16 -14.76 -12.31 -3.86
CA TYR A 16 -15.34 -12.44 -5.20
C TYR A 16 -15.30 -11.12 -5.97
N PHE A 17 -15.64 -9.99 -5.33
CA PHE A 17 -15.53 -8.66 -5.93
C PHE A 17 -14.08 -8.31 -6.22
N ALA A 18 -13.15 -8.62 -5.31
CA ALA A 18 -11.72 -8.41 -5.53
C ALA A 18 -11.21 -9.19 -6.75
N TYR A 19 -11.65 -10.44 -6.92
CA TYR A 19 -11.28 -11.26 -8.07
C TYR A 19 -11.92 -10.75 -9.38
N ARG A 20 -13.20 -10.38 -9.34
CA ARG A 20 -13.94 -9.84 -10.50
C ARG A 20 -13.37 -8.50 -10.98
N PHE A 21 -12.98 -7.63 -10.05
CA PHE A 21 -12.44 -6.29 -10.33
C PHE A 21 -10.92 -6.23 -10.22
N ARG A 22 -10.22 -7.37 -10.29
CA ARG A 22 -8.76 -7.48 -10.08
C ARG A 22 -7.98 -6.33 -10.72
N TYR A 23 -8.29 -6.03 -11.97
CA TYR A 23 -7.59 -4.99 -12.71
C TYR A 23 -8.08 -3.58 -12.40
N ARG A 24 -9.38 -3.35 -12.20
CA ARG A 24 -9.89 -2.02 -11.84
C ARG A 24 -9.41 -1.59 -10.45
N ILE A 25 -9.39 -2.51 -9.49
CA ILE A 25 -8.92 -2.25 -8.12
C ILE A 25 -7.43 -1.95 -8.12
N ILE A 26 -6.62 -2.75 -8.82
CA ILE A 26 -5.18 -2.49 -8.92
C ILE A 26 -4.93 -1.15 -9.60
N ASN A 27 -5.65 -0.83 -10.68
CA ASN A 27 -5.47 0.44 -11.38
C ASN A 27 -5.87 1.64 -10.51
N THR A 28 -6.98 1.56 -9.76
CA THR A 28 -7.37 2.63 -8.83
C THR A 28 -6.46 2.71 -7.62
N LEU A 29 -5.94 1.59 -7.10
CA LEU A 29 -4.92 1.56 -6.06
C LEU A 29 -3.67 2.32 -6.55
N LEU A 30 -3.12 1.92 -7.70
CA LEU A 30 -1.89 2.47 -8.27
C LEU A 30 -2.05 3.94 -8.68
N SER A 31 -3.24 4.32 -9.19
CA SER A 31 -3.53 5.70 -9.58
C SER A 31 -3.86 6.61 -8.38
N SER A 32 -4.17 6.05 -7.20
CA SER A 32 -4.52 6.86 -6.04
C SER A 32 -3.28 7.49 -5.39
N GLY A 33 -3.15 8.81 -5.51
CA GLY A 33 -2.08 9.56 -4.85
C GLY A 33 -2.09 9.41 -3.32
N TRP A 34 -3.25 9.08 -2.73
CA TRP A 34 -3.40 8.78 -1.31
C TRP A 34 -2.68 7.48 -0.90
N LEU A 35 -2.83 6.41 -1.67
CA LEU A 35 -2.10 5.16 -1.41
C LEU A 35 -0.60 5.35 -1.56
N ARG A 36 -0.17 6.12 -2.57
CA ARG A 36 1.24 6.49 -2.73
C ARG A 36 1.76 7.21 -1.49
N ARG A 37 0.99 8.15 -0.92
CA ARG A 37 1.38 8.88 0.29
C ARG A 37 1.54 7.94 1.48
N ILE A 38 0.64 6.97 1.66
CA ILE A 38 0.74 5.95 2.72
C ILE A 38 1.98 5.09 2.51
N ALA A 39 2.15 4.51 1.32
CA ALA A 39 3.28 3.65 1.00
C ALA A 39 4.62 4.38 1.22
N VAL A 40 4.75 5.60 0.69
CA VAL A 40 5.97 6.42 0.85
C VAL A 40 6.16 6.82 2.31
N SER A 41 5.11 7.23 3.03
CA SER A 41 5.21 7.60 4.44
C SER A 41 5.61 6.43 5.33
N SER A 42 5.09 5.23 5.06
CA SER A 42 5.45 4.01 5.78
C SER A 42 6.87 3.54 5.47
N MET A 43 7.34 3.71 4.23
CA MET A 43 8.73 3.40 3.88
C MET A 43 9.72 4.43 4.46
N MET A 44 9.35 5.72 4.48
CA MET A 44 10.17 6.81 5.02
C MET A 44 10.19 6.90 6.55
N SER A 45 9.22 6.28 7.25
CA SER A 45 9.25 6.21 8.71
C SER A 45 10.33 5.24 9.23
N LEU A 46 10.83 4.34 8.37
CA LEU A 46 11.91 3.42 8.71
C LEU A 46 13.27 4.12 8.56
N PRO A 47 14.03 4.33 9.66
CA PRO A 47 15.26 5.12 9.63
C PRO A 47 16.35 4.53 8.73
N GLY A 48 16.40 3.19 8.59
CA GLY A 48 17.33 2.50 7.69
C GLY A 48 17.03 2.75 6.21
N ILE A 49 15.76 2.67 5.82
CA ILE A 49 15.32 2.92 4.43
C ILE A 49 15.43 4.40 4.10
N LYS A 50 15.02 5.28 5.02
CA LYS A 50 15.16 6.73 4.89
C LYS A 50 16.62 7.12 4.63
N ARG A 51 17.58 6.63 5.42
CA ARG A 51 19.01 6.95 5.21
C ARG A 51 19.52 6.49 3.84
N ARG A 52 19.19 5.27 3.41
CA ARG A 52 19.64 4.75 2.10
C ARG A 52 19.03 5.51 0.94
N MET A 53 17.73 5.83 1.03
CA MET A 53 17.02 6.58 -0.02
C MET A 53 17.51 8.02 -0.09
N MET A 54 17.74 8.67 1.05
CA MET A 54 18.34 10.00 1.10
C MET A 54 19.75 10.00 0.50
N GLN A 55 20.61 9.03 0.85
CA GLN A 55 21.94 8.90 0.27
C GLN A 55 21.93 8.57 -1.23
N SER A 56 20.96 7.80 -1.71
CA SER A 56 20.87 7.43 -3.13
C SER A 56 20.29 8.54 -4.00
N VAL A 57 19.36 9.34 -3.47
CA VAL A 57 18.66 10.41 -4.21
C VAL A 57 19.42 11.73 -4.14
N PHE A 58 20.02 12.05 -2.99
CA PHE A 58 20.73 13.31 -2.80
C PHE A 58 22.26 13.17 -2.95
N GLY A 59 22.77 11.96 -3.21
CA GLY A 59 24.16 11.65 -2.90
C GLY A 59 24.36 11.69 -1.37
N GLY A 60 25.38 11.02 -0.85
CA GLY A 60 25.78 11.28 0.55
C GLY A 60 26.07 12.77 0.77
N PRO A 61 26.15 13.25 2.03
CA PRO A 61 26.63 14.60 2.28
C PRO A 61 27.91 14.80 1.47
N SER A 62 27.82 15.64 0.46
CA SER A 62 28.99 16.17 -0.21
C SER A 62 29.71 16.95 0.89
N GLU A 63 30.77 16.36 1.44
CA GLU A 63 31.78 17.08 2.18
C GLU A 63 32.48 18.00 1.17
N TRP A 64 32.01 19.25 1.10
CA TRP A 64 32.70 20.42 0.58
C TRP A 64 32.51 21.54 1.60
#